data_AF-A0A1W1D7U5-F1
#
_entry.id   AF-A0A1W1D7U5-F1
#
_cell.length_a   1.000
_cell.length_b   1.000
_cell.length_c   1.000
_cell.angle_alpha   90.00
_cell.angle_beta   90.00
_cell.angle_gamma   90.00
#
_symmetry.space_group_name_H-M   'P 1'
#
loop_
_entity.id
_entity.type
_entity.pdbx_description
1 polymer ?
#
loop_
_entity_poly.entity_id
_entity_poly.type
_entity_poly.pdbx_seq_one_letter_code
_entity_poly.pdbx_strand_id
1 'polypeptide(L)' 'MRDIKSGKIPEGSKIVCTLTGHGLKDPDTAISQCTDAMININPVMEEVKNAILNNM' A
#
# COMPACT_ATOMS: atom_id res chain seq x y z
N MET A 1 -1.62 8.70 15.49
CA MET A 1 -2.39 9.96 15.73
C MET A 1 -2.31 10.41 17.20
N ARG A 2 -1.11 10.66 17.75
CA ARG A 2 -0.99 11.08 19.16
C ARG A 2 -1.31 12.57 19.34
N ASP A 3 -0.65 13.44 18.58
CA ASP A 3 -0.78 14.89 18.73
C ASP A 3 -2.10 15.47 18.20
N ILE A 4 -2.74 14.77 17.24
CA ILE A 4 -4.12 15.04 16.83
C ILE A 4 -5.08 14.71 17.99
N LYS A 5 -4.96 13.50 18.58
CA LYS A 5 -5.81 13.09 19.71
C LYS A 5 -5.61 13.94 20.96
N SER A 6 -4.39 14.44 21.19
CA SER A 6 -4.11 15.34 22.31
C SER A 6 -4.41 16.82 22.01
N GLY A 7 -4.97 17.16 20.85
CA GLY A 7 -5.37 18.52 20.50
C GLY A 7 -4.24 19.50 20.16
N LYS A 8 -3.00 19.03 20.01
CA LYS A 8 -1.87 19.91 19.63
C LYS A 8 -1.93 20.33 18.17
N ILE A 9 -2.60 19.54 17.34
CA ILE A 9 -2.85 19.85 15.94
C ILE A 9 -4.37 20.09 15.80
N PRO A 10 -4.81 21.35 15.67
CA PRO A 10 -6.23 21.68 15.53
C PRO A 10 -6.84 21.15 14.25
N GLU A 11 -8.16 20.93 14.27
CA GLU A 11 -8.94 20.64 13.07
C GLU A 11 -8.79 21.79 12.04
N GLY A 12 -8.77 21.43 10.75
CA GLY A 12 -8.58 22.40 9.66
C GLY A 12 -7.12 22.82 9.41
N SER A 13 -6.17 22.36 10.21
CA SER A 13 -4.73 22.60 9.97
C SER A 13 -4.25 21.95 8.67
N LYS A 14 -3.39 22.64 7.91
CA LYS A 14 -2.64 22.05 6.78
C LYS A 14 -1.28 21.55 7.28
N ILE A 15 -0.97 20.30 6.99
CA ILE A 15 0.24 19.62 7.47
C ILE A 15 1.09 19.23 6.27
N VAL A 16 2.40 19.46 6.36
CA VAL A 16 3.39 18.95 5.40
C VAL A 16 4.29 17.98 6.13
N CYS A 17 4.39 16.75 5.61
CA CYS A 17 5.28 15.72 6.14
C CYS A 17 6.49 15.58 5.22
N THR A 18 7.69 15.73 5.75
CA THR A 18 8.91 15.45 5.00
C THR A 18 9.18 13.94 5.01
N LEU A 19 9.15 13.32 3.83
CA LEU A 19 9.57 11.93 3.65
C LEU A 19 11.08 11.93 3.38
N THR A 20 11.86 11.43 4.33
CA THR A 20 13.34 11.51 4.30
C THR A 20 14.00 10.38 3.51
N GLY A 21 13.24 9.33 3.16
CA GLY A 21 13.73 8.15 2.46
C GLY A 21 12.79 7.73 1.32
N HIS A 22 13.36 7.12 0.29
CA HIS A 22 12.60 6.48 -0.78
C HIS A 22 12.15 5.08 -0.33
N GLY A 23 10.93 4.67 -0.69
CA GLY A 23 10.38 3.36 -0.27
C GLY A 23 11.26 2.16 -0.67
N LEU A 24 11.94 2.23 -1.82
CA LEU A 24 12.89 1.21 -2.28
C LEU A 24 14.10 0.98 -1.37
N LYS A 25 14.34 1.85 -0.38
CA LYS A 25 15.42 1.65 0.59
C LYS A 25 15.13 0.53 1.60
N ASP A 26 13.87 0.13 1.76
CA ASP A 26 13.44 -0.91 2.70
C ASP A 26 12.45 -1.89 2.02
N PRO A 27 12.95 -2.75 1.11
CA PRO A 27 12.10 -3.68 0.38
C PRO A 27 11.51 -4.77 1.28
N ASP A 28 12.19 -5.16 2.36
CA ASP A 28 11.73 -6.22 3.26
C ASP A 28 10.45 -5.79 3.99
N THR A 29 10.42 -4.56 4.52
CA THR A 29 9.20 -4.01 5.11
C THR A 29 8.09 -3.92 4.07
N ALA A 30 8.38 -3.47 2.84
CA ALA A 30 7.38 -3.40 1.78
C ALA A 30 6.75 -4.77 1.48
N ILE A 31 7.58 -5.81 1.33
CA ILE A 31 7.12 -7.19 1.10
C ILE A 31 6.29 -7.69 2.29
N SER A 32 6.71 -7.42 3.53
CA SER A 32 5.98 -7.85 4.73
C SER A 32 4.57 -7.23 4.86
N GLN A 33 4.37 -6.04 4.28
CA GLN A 33 3.08 -5.34 4.28
C GLN A 33 2.15 -5.79 3.15
N CYS A 34 2.68 -6.46 2.13
CA CYS A 34 1.86 -7.09 1.09
C CYS A 34 1.17 -8.33 1.68
N THR A 35 -0.04 -8.14 2.23
CA THR A 35 -0.84 -9.23 2.82
C THR A 35 -1.67 -9.98 1.78
N ASP A 36 -1.82 -9.42 0.58
CA ASP A 36 -2.58 -10.05 -0.50
C ASP A 36 -1.84 -11.27 -1.04
N ALA A 37 -2.59 -12.36 -1.23
CA ALA A 37 -2.03 -13.60 -1.74
C ALA A 37 -1.64 -13.45 -3.21
N MET A 38 -0.47 -13.98 -3.57
CA MET A 38 -0.07 -14.10 -4.97
C MET A 38 -1.01 -15.07 -5.69
N ILE A 39 -1.61 -14.61 -6.79
CA ILE A 39 -2.47 -15.43 -7.63
C ILE A 39 -1.58 -16.17 -8.63
N ASN A 40 -1.50 -17.49 -8.49
CA ASN A 40 -0.81 -18.34 -9.46
C ASN A 40 -1.78 -18.73 -10.58
N ILE A 41 -1.35 -18.59 -11.83
CA ILE A 41 -2.12 -18.92 -13.03
C ILE A 41 -1.25 -19.67 -14.03
N ASN A 42 -1.83 -20.57 -14.81
CA ASN A 42 -1.09 -21.19 -15.91
C ASN A 42 -0.90 -20.18 -17.05
N PRO A 43 0.13 -20.35 -17.91
CA PRO A 43 0.35 -19.52 -19.08
C PRO A 43 -0.66 -19.85 -20.21
N VAL A 44 -1.96 -19.78 -19.91
CA VAL A 44 -3.08 -20.06 -20.79
C VAL A 44 -3.91 -18.78 -20.92
N MET A 45 -4.17 -18.34 -22.15
CA MET A 45 -4.83 -17.06 -22.42
C MET A 45 -6.16 -16.87 -21.68
N GLU A 46 -6.97 -17.92 -21.59
CA GLU A 46 -8.27 -17.86 -20.92
C GLU A 46 -8.12 -17.71 -19.41
N GLU A 47 -7.16 -18.41 -18.79
CA GLU A 47 -6.87 -18.29 -17.36
C GLU A 47 -6.37 -16.89 -17.00
N VAL A 48 -5.45 -16.33 -17.81
CA VAL A 48 -4.94 -14.96 -17.62
C VAL A 48 -6.07 -13.94 -17.74
N LYS A 49 -6.93 -14.06 -18.75
CA LYS A 49 -8.07 -13.17 -18.97
C LYS A 49 -9.04 -13.21 -17.79
N ASN A 50 -9.38 -14.40 -17.31
CA ASN A 50 -10.28 -14.58 -16.17
C ASN A 50 -9.68 -14.00 -14.88
N ALA A 51 -8.39 -14.20 -14.64
CA ALA A 51 -7.71 -13.67 -13.47
C ALA A 51 -7.66 -12.14 -13.43
N ILE A 52 -7.51 -11.49 -14.59
CA ILE A 52 -7.54 -10.02 -14.68
C ILE A 52 -8.95 -9.49 -14.49
N LEU A 53 -9.96 -10.06 -15.18
CA LEU A 53 -11.32 -9.51 -15.19
C LEU A 53 -12.11 -9.76 -13.90
N ASN A 54 -11.78 -10.82 -13.14
CA ASN A 54 -12.49 -11.15 -11.90
C ASN A 54 -11.90 -10.45 -10.66
N ASN A 55 -10.72 -9.81 -10.76
CA ASN A 55 -10.06 -9.10 -9.66
C ASN A 55 -10.04 -7.56 -9.85
N MET A 56 -10.74 -7.05 -10.86
CA MET A 56 -11.11 -5.63 -10.98
C MET A 56 -12.45 -5.37 -10.29
#